data_AF-A0A7G6YMM3-F1
#
_entry.id   AF-A0A7G6YMM3-F1
#
_cell.length_a   1.000
_cell.length_b   1.000
_cell.length_c   1.000
_cell.angle_alpha   90.00
_cell.angle_beta   90.00
_cell.angle_gamma   90.00
#
_symmetry.space_group_name_H-M   'P 1'
#
loop_
_entity.id
_entity.type
_entity.pdbx_description
1 polymer ?
#
loop_
_entity_poly.entity_id
_entity_poly.type
_entity_poly.pdbx_seq_one_letter_code
_entity_poly.pdbx_strand_id
1 'polypeptide(L)'
;MTPSDSPTLTVAQNLAEQLSTTVTARTVYGEPVERNGTTVIPVARVCYGFGGGGGGRLPEAAGSGGGGGVVVTPVGYIEMKEGTTRFRPIRSSTASIIAVSGVVAWALLRSLPKLWR
;
A
#
# COMPACT_ATOMS: atom_id res chain seq x y z
N MET A 1 -40.90 -4.60 13.41
CA MET A 1 -39.80 -3.65 13.72
C MET A 1 -38.55 -4.49 13.89
N THR A 2 -37.77 -4.71 12.84
CA THR A 2 -36.62 -5.63 12.86
C THR A 2 -35.37 -4.94 13.42
N PRO A 3 -34.58 -5.62 14.28
CA PRO A 3 -33.35 -5.07 14.84
C PRO A 3 -32.24 -5.14 13.78
N SER A 4 -32.05 -4.09 12.97
CA SER A 4 -31.01 -4.06 11.93
C SER A 4 -29.91 -3.01 12.13
N ASP A 5 -29.84 -2.35 13.29
CA ASP A 5 -28.88 -1.26 13.51
C ASP A 5 -27.69 -1.71 14.35
N SER A 6 -26.88 -2.63 13.80
CA SER A 6 -25.54 -2.89 14.37
C SER A 6 -24.59 -1.79 13.90
N PRO A 7 -24.10 -0.89 14.77
CA PRO A 7 -23.26 0.26 14.38
C PRO A 7 -21.96 -0.14 13.65
N THR A 8 -21.53 -1.39 13.82
CA THR A 8 -20.38 -1.99 13.12
C THR A 8 -20.66 -2.26 11.64
N LEU A 9 -21.89 -2.62 11.26
CA LEU A 9 -22.23 -2.86 9.85
C LEU A 9 -22.30 -1.55 9.08
N THR A 10 -22.83 -0.49 9.68
CA THR A 10 -22.87 0.85 9.08
C THR A 10 -21.48 1.44 8.90
N VAL A 11 -20.56 1.26 9.85
CA VAL A 11 -19.15 1.68 9.69
C VAL A 11 -18.46 0.90 8.57
N ALA A 12 -18.65 -0.43 8.51
CA ALA A 12 -18.06 -1.26 7.45
C ALA A 12 -18.59 -0.91 6.05
N GLN A 13 -19.91 -0.66 5.93
CA GLN A 13 -20.54 -0.25 4.67
C GLN A 13 -20.06 1.12 4.21
N ASN A 14 -20.03 2.12 5.11
CA ASN A 14 -19.53 3.46 4.79
C ASN A 14 -18.04 3.45 4.37
N LEU A 15 -17.22 2.60 4.99
CA LEU A 15 -15.80 2.47 4.63
C LEU A 15 -15.64 1.79 3.26
N ALA A 16 -16.45 0.77 2.96
CA ALA A 16 -16.45 0.09 1.67
C ALA A 16 -16.87 1.02 0.52
N GLU A 17 -17.87 1.88 0.73
CA GLU A 17 -18.30 2.89 -0.26
C GLU A 17 -17.26 3.99 -0.48
N GLN A 18 -16.59 4.47 0.58
CA GLN A 18 -15.48 5.43 0.41
C GLN A 18 -14.30 4.81 -0.36
N LEU A 19 -14.07 3.51 -0.19
CA LEU A 19 -13.00 2.79 -0.89
C LEU A 19 -13.29 2.56 -2.36
N SER A 20 -14.51 2.15 -2.71
CA SER A 20 -14.90 1.98 -4.11
C SER A 20 -14.84 3.29 -4.88
N THR A 21 -15.11 4.42 -4.21
CA THR A 21 -15.06 5.75 -4.83
C THR A 21 -13.63 6.27 -5.02
N THR A 22 -12.67 5.80 -4.21
CA THR A 22 -11.28 6.31 -4.22
C THR A 22 -10.35 5.54 -5.19
N VAL A 23 -10.69 4.30 -5.56
CA VAL A 23 -9.95 3.51 -6.56
C VAL A 23 -10.38 3.90 -7.97
N THR A 24 -9.98 5.09 -8.43
CA THR A 24 -10.12 5.47 -9.84
C THR A 24 -8.90 4.99 -10.62
N ALA A 25 -9.06 4.55 -11.87
CA ALA A 25 -7.92 4.20 -12.75
C ALA A 25 -6.85 5.32 -12.83
N ARG A 26 -7.27 6.56 -12.62
CA ARG A 26 -6.42 7.77 -12.50
C ARG A 26 -5.41 7.73 -11.35
N THR A 27 -5.68 6.97 -10.30
CA THR A 27 -4.75 6.79 -9.18
C THR A 27 -3.58 5.85 -9.56
N VAL A 28 -3.79 5.00 -10.57
CA VAL A 28 -2.78 4.06 -11.09
C VAL A 28 -2.08 4.63 -12.32
N TYR A 29 -2.82 5.27 -13.22
CA TYR A 29 -2.31 5.88 -14.44
C TYR A 29 -2.48 7.41 -14.37
N GLY A 30 -1.35 8.12 -14.35
CA GLY A 30 -1.34 9.58 -14.37
C GLY A 30 -1.77 10.15 -15.72
N GLU A 31 -1.98 11.46 -15.76
CA GLU A 31 -2.29 12.17 -17.01
C GLU A 31 -1.16 11.96 -18.04
N PRO A 32 -1.48 11.66 -19.31
CA PRO A 32 -0.49 11.58 -20.37
C PRO A 32 0.20 12.92 -20.58
N VAL A 33 1.53 12.90 -20.61
CA VAL A 33 2.36 14.07 -20.95
C VAL A 33 3.00 13.82 -22.30
N GLU A 34 2.70 14.68 -23.27
CA GLU A 34 3.26 14.58 -24.61
C GLU A 34 4.33 15.65 -24.85
N ARG A 35 5.51 15.23 -25.34
CA ARG A 35 6.60 16.10 -25.78
C ARG A 35 7.32 15.48 -26.96
N ASN A 36 7.54 16.27 -28.01
CA ASN A 36 8.35 15.89 -29.18
C ASN A 36 7.92 14.54 -29.81
N GLY A 37 6.61 14.30 -29.95
CA GLY A 37 6.07 13.05 -30.52
C GLY A 37 6.26 11.81 -29.63
N THR A 38 6.60 12.01 -28.35
CA THR A 38 6.65 10.96 -27.33
C THR A 38 5.59 11.25 -26.28
N THR A 39 4.69 10.29 -26.06
CA THR A 39 3.69 10.35 -24.98
C THR A 39 4.16 9.50 -23.81
N VAL A 40 4.13 10.07 -22.61
CA VAL A 40 4.52 9.41 -21.37
C VAL A 40 3.30 9.33 -20.45
N ILE A 41 2.95 8.13 -20.01
CA ILE A 41 1.87 7.89 -19.04
C ILE A 41 2.50 7.40 -17.73
N PRO A 42 2.53 8.20 -16.65
CA PRO A 42 3.05 7.76 -15.36
C PRO A 42 2.24 6.59 -14.80
N VAL A 43 2.91 5.61 -14.20
CA VAL A 43 2.27 4.45 -13.56
C VAL A 43 2.71 4.34 -12.11
N ALA A 44 1.72 4.27 -11.21
CA ALA A 44 1.93 4.06 -9.78
C ALA A 44 1.14 2.85 -9.29
N ARG A 45 1.68 2.16 -8.29
CA ARG A 45 0.98 1.15 -7.51
C ARG A 45 0.38 1.82 -6.28
N VAL A 46 -0.88 1.53 -6.01
CA VAL A 46 -1.59 2.02 -4.83
C VAL A 46 -1.95 0.85 -3.94
N CYS A 47 -1.68 0.97 -2.66
CA CYS A 47 -2.04 -0.02 -1.65
C CYS A 47 -2.82 0.67 -0.54
N TYR A 48 -3.97 0.11 -0.21
CA TYR A 48 -4.82 0.56 0.89
C TYR A 48 -4.82 -0.52 1.97
N GLY A 49 -4.81 -0.12 3.23
CA GLY A 49 -4.88 -1.03 4.36
C GLY A 49 -5.74 -0.45 5.46
N PHE A 50 -6.60 -1.26 6.06
CA PHE A 50 -7.49 -0.88 7.15
C PHE A 50 -7.45 -1.98 8.20
N GLY A 51 -7.54 -1.59 9.46
CA GLY A 51 -7.58 -2.50 10.60
C GLY A 51 -8.41 -1.90 11.72
N GLY A 52 -9.16 -2.74 12.42
CA GLY A 52 -9.95 -2.34 13.56
C GLY A 52 -9.95 -3.43 14.63
N GLY A 53 -10.13 -3.02 15.88
CA GLY A 53 -10.18 -3.90 17.03
C GLY A 53 -11.16 -3.35 18.07
N GLY A 54 -11.92 -4.26 18.69
CA GLY A 54 -12.75 -3.98 19.84
C GLY A 54 -12.22 -4.70 21.07
N GLY A 55 -12.27 -4.06 22.23
CA GLY A 55 -12.02 -4.62 23.54
C GLY A 55 -13.25 -4.51 24.44
N GLY A 56 -13.47 -5.54 25.26
CA GLY A 56 -14.45 -5.54 26.35
C GLY A 56 -15.20 -6.85 26.53
N ARG A 57 -14.86 -7.63 27.58
CA ARG A 57 -15.75 -8.68 28.14
C ARG A 57 -16.59 -8.18 29.32
N LEU A 58 -16.24 -7.02 29.88
CA LEU A 58 -16.96 -6.33 30.95
C LEU A 58 -17.59 -5.04 30.40
N PRO A 59 -18.76 -4.62 30.92
CA PRO A 59 -19.47 -3.42 30.46
C PRO A 59 -18.68 -2.11 30.65
N GLU A 60 -17.71 -2.07 31.55
CA GLU A 60 -16.87 -0.88 31.81
C GLU A 60 -15.59 -0.84 30.94
N ALA A 61 -15.29 -1.92 30.21
CA ALA A 61 -14.11 -2.06 29.37
C ALA A 61 -14.44 -2.02 27.87
N ALA A 62 -15.48 -1.28 27.49
CA ALA A 62 -15.86 -1.08 26.10
C ALA A 62 -14.91 -0.07 25.45
N GLY A 63 -14.02 -0.56 24.60
CA GLY A 63 -13.16 0.28 23.77
C GLY A 63 -13.19 -0.24 22.33
N SER A 64 -13.35 0.65 21.37
CA SER A 64 -13.17 0.32 19.95
C SER A 64 -12.15 1.28 19.36
N GLY A 65 -11.34 0.75 18.44
CA GLY A 65 -10.33 1.51 17.72
C GLY A 65 -10.21 0.99 16.30
N GLY A 66 -9.95 1.89 15.36
CA GLY A 66 -9.70 1.56 13.98
C GLY A 66 -8.74 2.55 13.35
N GLY A 67 -8.03 2.09 12.32
CA GLY A 67 -7.09 2.89 11.55
C GLY A 67 -7.02 2.41 10.11
N GLY A 68 -6.59 3.30 9.23
CA GLY A 68 -6.41 3.02 7.82
C GLY A 68 -5.29 3.86 7.23
N GLY A 69 -4.75 3.43 6.09
CA GLY A 69 -3.69 4.12 5.39
C GLY A 69 -3.66 3.80 3.91
N VAL A 70 -3.02 4.70 3.15
CA VAL A 70 -2.80 4.57 1.72
C VAL A 70 -1.32 4.76 1.44
N VAL A 71 -0.77 3.88 0.62
CA VAL A 71 0.61 3.94 0.14
C VAL A 71 0.57 4.02 -1.38
N VAL A 72 1.17 5.07 -1.94
CA VAL A 72 1.35 5.24 -3.39
C VAL A 72 2.83 5.07 -3.69
N THR A 73 3.18 4.12 -4.55
CA THR A 73 4.56 3.83 -4.95
C THR A 73 4.70 3.98 -6.46
N PRO A 74 5.56 4.86 -6.98
CA PRO A 74 5.81 4.95 -8.41
C PRO A 74 6.48 3.66 -8.89
N VAL A 75 5.93 3.05 -9.96
CA VAL A 75 6.46 1.79 -10.50
C VAL A 75 7.13 1.96 -11.86
N GLY A 76 6.78 3.01 -12.60
CA GLY A 76 7.29 3.24 -13.93
C GLY A 76 6.47 4.23 -14.73
N TYR A 77 6.65 4.20 -16.04
CA TYR A 77 5.82 4.94 -16.99
C TYR A 77 5.69 4.15 -18.30
N ILE A 78 4.59 4.36 -19.01
CA ILE A 78 4.40 3.85 -20.37
C ILE A 78 4.89 4.94 -21.32
N GLU A 79 5.83 4.58 -22.18
CA GLU A 79 6.40 5.39 -23.24
C GLU A 79 5.75 4.95 -24.57
N MET A 80 5.13 5.88 -25.28
CA MET A 80 4.61 5.69 -26.63
C MET A 80 5.37 6.62 -27.58
N LYS A 81 6.05 6.04 -28.57
CA LYS A 81 6.84 6.78 -29.56
C LYS A 81 6.83 6.03 -30.89
N GLU A 82 6.57 6.74 -31.99
CA GLU A 82 6.67 6.20 -33.37
C GLU A 82 5.87 4.89 -33.56
N GLY A 83 4.67 4.80 -32.96
CA GLY A 83 3.82 3.61 -33.03
C GLY A 83 4.29 2.44 -32.15
N THR A 84 5.36 2.61 -31.39
CA THR A 84 5.83 1.62 -30.40
C THR A 84 5.42 2.02 -28.99
N THR A 85 5.01 1.04 -28.20
CA THR A 85 4.64 1.22 -26.78
C THR A 85 5.56 0.37 -25.92
N ARG A 86 6.23 0.98 -24.95
CA ARG A 86 7.05 0.27 -23.94
C ARG A 86 6.73 0.73 -22.54
N PHE A 87 6.68 -0.22 -21.61
CA PHE A 87 6.70 0.09 -20.18
C PHE A 87 8.15 0.23 -19.70
N ARG A 88 8.46 1.34 -19.03
CA ARG A 88 9.76 1.66 -18.43
C ARG A 88 9.64 1.58 -16.91
N PRO A 89 10.18 0.53 -16.26
CA PRO A 89 10.10 0.40 -14.81
C PRO A 89 11.09 1.35 -14.11
N ILE A 90 10.64 2.01 -13.04
CA ILE A 90 11.51 2.73 -12.11
C ILE A 90 12.02 1.71 -11.10
N ARG A 91 13.29 1.31 -11.20
CA ARG A 91 13.92 0.44 -10.21
C ARG A 91 14.20 1.25 -8.95
N SER A 92 13.53 0.97 -7.85
CA SER A 92 13.94 1.49 -6.54
C SER A 92 15.10 0.64 -6.00
N SER A 93 16.16 1.31 -5.54
CA SER A 93 17.33 0.67 -4.92
C SER A 93 17.02 0.07 -3.54
N THR A 94 15.79 0.23 -3.05
CA THR A 94 15.37 -0.18 -1.70
C THR A 94 15.44 -1.69 -1.49
N ALA A 95 15.19 -2.49 -2.52
CA ALA A 95 15.32 -3.95 -2.45
C ALA A 95 16.77 -4.37 -2.15
N SER A 96 17.76 -3.67 -2.73
CA SER A 96 19.18 -3.93 -2.47
C SER A 96 19.56 -3.58 -1.02
N ILE A 97 18.99 -2.51 -0.45
CA ILE A 97 19.28 -2.08 0.92
C ILE A 97 18.73 -3.10 1.94
N ILE A 98 17.50 -3.61 1.74
CA ILE A 98 16.90 -4.63 2.62
C ILE A 98 17.69 -5.94 2.56
N ALA A 99 18.16 -6.34 1.37
CA ALA A 99 18.99 -7.54 1.23
C ALA A 99 20.31 -7.40 2.00
N VAL A 100 20.97 -6.24 1.91
CA VAL A 100 22.23 -5.98 2.64
C VAL A 100 22.01 -5.96 4.15
N SER A 101 20.97 -5.29 4.65
CA SER A 101 20.70 -5.23 6.09
C SER A 101 20.35 -6.60 6.67
N GLY A 102 19.61 -7.43 5.92
CA GLY A 102 19.32 -8.82 6.30
C GLY A 102 20.59 -9.67 6.45
N VAL A 103 21.52 -9.56 5.50
CA VAL A 103 22.81 -10.29 5.56
C VAL A 103 23.66 -9.83 6.75
N VAL A 104 23.70 -8.52 7.03
CA VAL A 104 24.44 -7.96 8.17
C VAL A 104 23.84 -8.42 9.50
N ALA A 105 22.51 -8.32 9.66
CA ALA A 105 21.82 -8.79 10.87
C ALA A 105 22.02 -10.29 11.10
N TRP A 106 21.94 -11.10 10.04
CA TRP A 106 22.21 -12.53 10.11
C TRP A 106 23.66 -12.84 10.51
N ALA A 107 24.64 -12.10 9.95
CA ALA A 107 26.05 -12.27 10.29
C ALA A 107 26.33 -11.94 11.77
N LEU A 108 25.74 -10.87 12.30
CA LEU A 108 25.86 -10.48 13.71
C LEU A 108 25.16 -11.48 14.64
N LEU A 109 23.98 -11.98 14.27
CA LEU A 109 23.28 -13.01 15.04
C LEU A 109 24.11 -14.31 15.12
N ARG A 110 24.82 -14.66 14.04
CA ARG A 110 25.69 -15.83 13.99
C ARG A 110 26.98 -15.66 14.80
N SER A 111 27.44 -14.43 15.09
CA SER A 111 28.65 -14.19 15.90
C SER A 111 28.39 -14.15 17.40
N LEU A 112 27.15 -13.90 17.87
CA LEU A 112 26.74 -13.97 19.28
C LEU A 112 27.08 -15.28 20.02
N PRO A 113 26.79 -16.48 19.47
CA PRO A 113 27.10 -17.74 20.17
C PRO A 113 28.61 -18.03 20.26
N LYS A 114 29.46 -17.27 19.56
CA LYS A 114 30.93 -17.39 19.69
C LYS A 114 31.50 -16.62 20.88
N LEU A 115 30.74 -15.68 21.47
CA LEU A 115 31.16 -14.94 22.67
C LEU A 115 30.81 -15.65 23.98
N TRP A 116 30.02 -16.73 23.94
CA TRP A 116 29.61 -17.53 25.11
C TRP A 116 30.35 -18.87 25.21
N ARG A 117 31.50 -18.99 24.55
CA ARG A 117 32.40 -20.14 24.65
C ARG A 117 33.81 -19.71 25.01
#